data_AF-A0AAU6ZYN2-F1
#
_entry.id   AF-A0AAU6ZYN2-F1
#
_cell.length_a   1.000
_cell.length_b   1.000
_cell.length_c   1.000
_cell.angle_alpha   90.00
_cell.angle_beta   90.00
_cell.angle_gamma   90.00
#
_symmetry.space_group_name_H-M   'P 1'
#
loop_
_entity.id
_entity.type
_entity.pdbx_description
1 polymer ?
#
loop_
_entity_poly.entity_id
_entity_poly.type
_entity_poly.pdbx_seq_one_letter_code
_entity_poly.pdbx_strand_id
1 'polypeptide(L)'
;MLGLAVPSGDRFAEARYDIDRGLRVTVTDLTAGDRAAIAAVAQRYGIADWVRVECVDPEHLRMWESLRKDLMCLQREQDQIFYSRPTPGPRVSSGPVIDADRTLADPVQLRIELVDPVAVRTGFFEIFDVSLTDLTATAVDIETNGNLTGVIVDRNGVGVGSCFGMQISPLVVFSAVPGKSVQIPIWVGTDSCSPDLGYALPAGDWHVVAALDLTDGRRLISPPCH
;
A
#
# COMPACT_ATOMS: atom_id res chain seq x y z
N MET A 1 -34.44 3.64 17.68
CA MET A 1 -34.25 3.30 16.26
C MET A 1 -34.34 4.61 15.48
N LEU A 2 -33.20 5.30 15.32
CA LEU A 2 -33.11 6.60 14.65
C LEU A 2 -32.34 6.36 13.35
N GLY A 3 -33.04 6.46 12.22
CA GLY A 3 -32.44 6.38 10.90
C GLY A 3 -31.53 7.58 10.68
N LEU A 4 -30.23 7.34 10.56
CA LEU A 4 -29.29 8.29 10.01
C LEU A 4 -29.62 8.44 8.53
N ALA A 5 -30.27 9.56 8.17
CA ALA A 5 -30.26 10.02 6.80
C ALA A 5 -28.82 10.42 6.48
N VAL A 6 -28.07 9.52 5.83
CA VAL A 6 -26.87 9.91 5.09
C VAL A 6 -27.35 10.91 4.02
N PRO A 7 -26.79 12.13 3.93
CA PRO A 7 -27.16 13.05 2.87
C PRO A 7 -26.88 12.39 1.53
N SER A 8 -27.94 11.94 0.86
CA SER A 8 -27.91 11.31 -0.46
C SER A 8 -27.84 12.39 -1.55
N GLY A 9 -26.81 13.23 -1.49
CA GLY A 9 -26.57 14.28 -2.47
C GLY A 9 -25.16 14.19 -2.99
N ASP A 10 -24.99 14.36 -4.29
CA ASP A 10 -23.76 14.37 -5.09
C ASP A 10 -22.72 15.45 -4.69
N ARG A 11 -22.63 15.80 -3.40
CA ARG A 11 -21.82 16.90 -2.85
C ARG A 11 -20.57 16.44 -2.11
N PHE A 12 -20.42 15.16 -1.85
CA PHE A 12 -19.23 14.63 -1.18
C PHE A 12 -18.20 14.24 -2.25
N ALA A 13 -17.03 14.88 -2.23
CA ALA A 13 -16.00 14.65 -3.24
C ALA A 13 -15.00 13.60 -2.79
N GLU A 14 -14.47 13.70 -1.57
CA GLU A 14 -13.38 12.80 -1.11
C GLU A 14 -13.18 12.89 0.41
N ALA A 15 -12.79 11.78 1.05
CA ALA A 15 -12.13 11.80 2.35
C ALA A 15 -10.77 11.12 2.23
N ARG A 16 -9.72 11.79 2.70
CA ARG A 16 -8.35 11.31 2.62
C ARG A 16 -7.65 11.47 3.96
N TYR A 17 -7.03 10.39 4.43
CA TYR A 17 -6.20 10.42 5.62
C TYR A 17 -4.76 10.80 5.24
N ASP A 18 -4.20 11.76 5.96
CA ASP A 18 -2.82 12.21 5.88
C ASP A 18 -2.17 11.97 7.25
N ILE A 19 -1.08 11.22 7.27
CA ILE A 19 -0.44 10.76 8.52
C ILE A 19 0.03 11.92 9.42
N ASP A 20 0.38 13.06 8.82
CA ASP A 20 0.88 14.23 9.53
C ASP A 20 -0.19 15.31 9.72
N ARG A 21 -1.28 15.25 8.95
CA ARG A 21 -2.28 16.33 8.85
C ARG A 21 -3.70 15.93 9.23
N GLY A 22 -3.91 14.66 9.54
CA GLY A 22 -5.19 14.09 9.95
C GLY A 22 -6.12 13.78 8.78
N LEU A 23 -7.42 13.69 9.06
CA LEU A 23 -8.45 13.42 8.07
C LEU A 23 -8.83 14.71 7.31
N ARG A 24 -8.53 14.76 6.03
CA ARG A 24 -9.01 15.79 5.11
C ARG A 24 -10.34 15.34 4.49
N VAL A 25 -11.35 16.19 4.61
CA VAL A 25 -12.66 16.00 4.00
C VAL A 25 -12.89 17.09 2.95
N THR A 26 -13.08 16.66 1.71
CA THR A 26 -13.30 17.53 0.56
C THR A 26 -14.77 17.45 0.16
N VAL A 27 -15.43 18.61 0.13
CA VAL A 27 -16.87 18.71 -0.17
C VAL A 27 -17.07 19.73 -1.29
N THR A 28 -17.88 19.38 -2.29
CA THR A 28 -18.35 20.32 -3.31
C THR A 28 -19.49 21.14 -2.77
N ASP A 29 -19.53 22.44 -3.13
CA ASP A 29 -20.57 23.36 -2.69
C ASP A 29 -20.73 23.42 -1.16
N LEU A 30 -19.62 23.38 -0.43
CA LEU A 30 -19.58 23.29 1.03
C LEU A 30 -20.33 24.45 1.70
N THR A 31 -21.46 24.12 2.34
CA THR A 31 -22.27 25.10 3.07
C THR A 31 -21.83 25.22 4.54
N ALA A 32 -22.32 26.27 5.22
CA ALA A 32 -22.12 26.40 6.67
C ALA A 32 -22.77 25.26 7.47
N GLY A 33 -23.90 24.73 6.98
CA GLY A 33 -24.58 23.57 7.57
C GLY A 33 -23.74 22.30 7.50
N ASP A 34 -23.07 22.08 6.37
CA ASP A 34 -22.18 20.93 6.16
C ASP A 34 -20.97 20.99 7.09
N ARG A 35 -20.33 22.18 7.22
CA ARG A 35 -19.24 22.37 8.18
C ARG A 35 -19.66 22.05 9.61
N ALA A 36 -20.85 22.50 10.03
CA ALA A 36 -21.37 22.24 11.36
C ALA A 36 -21.68 20.75 11.57
N ALA A 37 -22.25 20.07 10.57
CA ALA A 37 -22.51 18.64 10.63
C ALA A 37 -21.22 17.81 10.72
N ILE A 38 -20.22 18.12 9.90
CA ILE A 38 -18.93 17.44 9.91
C ILE A 38 -18.21 17.66 11.25
N ALA A 39 -18.21 18.90 11.76
CA ALA A 39 -17.61 19.21 13.06
C ALA A 39 -18.30 18.45 14.20
N ALA A 40 -19.64 18.36 14.20
CA ALA A 40 -20.39 17.61 15.21
C ALA A 40 -20.07 16.11 15.18
N VAL A 41 -19.92 15.54 13.98
CA VAL A 41 -19.49 14.14 13.81
C VAL A 41 -18.06 13.95 14.32
N ALA A 42 -17.12 14.81 13.92
CA ALA A 42 -15.72 14.72 14.35
C ALA A 42 -15.58 14.86 15.88
N GLN A 43 -16.35 15.75 16.50
CA GLN A 43 -16.38 15.93 17.95
C GLN A 43 -16.94 14.71 18.67
N ARG A 44 -17.99 14.08 18.15
CA ARG A 44 -18.57 12.84 18.70
C ARG A 44 -17.54 11.70 18.77
N TYR A 45 -16.61 11.66 17.83
CA TYR A 45 -15.55 10.65 17.79
C TYR A 45 -14.22 11.11 18.43
N GLY A 46 -14.16 12.32 19.01
CA GLY A 46 -12.94 12.82 19.63
C GLY A 46 -11.79 13.12 18.65
N ILE A 47 -12.10 13.33 17.37
CA ILE A 47 -11.11 13.59 16.30
C ILE A 47 -11.23 15.00 15.72
N ALA A 48 -11.91 15.92 16.40
CA ALA A 48 -12.19 17.27 15.87
C ALA A 48 -10.92 18.02 15.45
N ASP A 49 -9.84 17.92 16.23
CA ASP A 49 -8.56 18.58 15.94
C ASP A 49 -7.81 17.96 14.74
N TRP A 50 -8.23 16.77 14.32
CA TRP A 50 -7.64 16.01 13.22
C TRP A 50 -8.45 16.13 11.93
N VAL A 51 -9.63 16.76 11.95
CA VAL A 51 -10.49 16.88 10.76
C VAL A 51 -10.35 18.25 10.13
N ARG A 52 -9.95 18.29 8.86
CA ARG A 52 -9.89 19.52 8.04
C ARG A 52 -10.91 19.45 6.92
N VAL A 53 -11.76 20.45 6.81
CA VAL A 53 -12.80 20.52 5.77
C VAL A 53 -12.43 21.56 4.72
N GLU A 54 -12.18 21.10 3.51
CA GLU A 54 -11.84 21.92 2.35
C GLU A 54 -13.03 21.99 1.38
N CYS A 55 -13.30 23.19 0.87
CA CYS A 55 -14.26 23.38 -0.22
C CYS A 55 -13.49 23.27 -1.53
N VAL A 56 -13.96 22.44 -2.46
CA VAL A 56 -13.40 22.38 -3.80
C VAL A 56 -14.45 22.80 -4.80
N ASP A 57 -14.01 23.60 -5.77
CA ASP A 57 -14.81 24.04 -6.90
C ASP A 57 -15.35 22.80 -7.67
N PRO A 58 -16.68 22.67 -7.83
CA PRO A 58 -17.28 21.57 -8.57
C PRO A 58 -16.76 21.45 -10.01
N GLU A 59 -16.41 22.57 -10.67
CA GLU A 59 -15.85 22.52 -12.02
C GLU A 59 -14.45 21.91 -12.04
N HIS A 60 -13.65 22.22 -11.02
CA HIS A 60 -12.32 21.63 -10.86
C HIS A 60 -12.41 20.11 -10.64
N LEU A 61 -13.36 19.63 -9.83
CA LEU A 61 -13.55 18.19 -9.64
C LEU A 61 -14.03 17.47 -10.90
N ARG A 62 -14.97 18.06 -11.64
CA ARG A 62 -15.40 17.50 -12.94
C ARG A 62 -14.25 17.44 -13.93
N MET A 63 -13.42 18.48 -13.99
CA MET A 63 -12.21 18.49 -14.81
C MET A 63 -11.24 17.38 -14.39
N TRP A 64 -11.03 17.18 -13.09
CA TRP A 64 -10.15 16.15 -12.56
C TRP A 64 -10.68 14.73 -12.83
N GLU A 65 -11.97 14.50 -12.64
CA GLU A 65 -12.61 13.23 -12.99
C GLU A 65 -12.56 12.93 -14.49
N SER A 66 -12.77 13.95 -15.33
CA SER A 66 -12.60 13.82 -16.78
C SER A 66 -11.18 13.41 -17.11
N LEU A 67 -10.19 14.13 -16.57
CA LEU A 67 -8.78 13.81 -16.76
C LEU A 67 -8.44 12.40 -16.27
N ARG A 68 -8.98 11.97 -15.12
CA ARG A 68 -8.80 10.61 -14.60
C ARG A 68 -9.37 9.56 -15.55
N LYS A 69 -10.58 9.79 -16.09
CA LYS A 69 -11.20 8.89 -17.07
C LYS A 69 -10.39 8.84 -18.36
N ASP A 70 -9.92 9.98 -18.85
CA ASP A 70 -9.07 10.06 -20.04
C ASP A 70 -7.74 9.34 -19.81
N LEU A 71 -7.13 9.50 -18.64
CA LEU A 71 -5.91 8.76 -18.26
C LEU A 71 -6.16 7.25 -18.14
N MET A 72 -7.29 6.81 -17.59
CA MET A 72 -7.66 5.39 -17.52
C MET A 72 -7.93 4.79 -18.90
N CYS A 73 -8.61 5.52 -19.78
CA CYS A 73 -8.82 5.13 -21.17
C CYS A 73 -7.48 5.05 -21.92
N LEU A 74 -6.63 6.06 -21.77
CA LEU A 74 -5.30 6.09 -22.37
C LEU A 74 -4.42 4.96 -21.83
N GLN A 75 -4.51 4.62 -20.54
CA GLN A 75 -3.82 3.47 -19.96
C GLN A 75 -4.29 2.16 -20.59
N ARG A 76 -5.60 1.98 -20.74
CA ARG A 76 -6.18 0.77 -21.33
C ARG A 76 -5.90 0.63 -22.83
N GLU A 77 -5.94 1.73 -23.58
CA GLU A 77 -5.74 1.74 -25.04
C GLU A 77 -4.26 1.74 -25.41
N GLN A 78 -3.42 2.32 -24.55
CA GLN A 78 -2.00 2.48 -24.73
C GLN A 78 -1.23 1.89 -23.55
N ASP A 79 -1.56 0.64 -23.18
CA ASP A 79 -0.82 -0.11 -22.14
C ASP A 79 0.69 0.05 -22.41
N GLN A 80 1.11 -0.13 -23.66
CA GLN A 80 2.50 0.00 -24.07
C GLN A 80 3.13 1.38 -23.83
N ILE A 81 2.37 2.49 -23.78
CA ILE A 81 2.91 3.86 -23.54
C ILE A 81 3.15 4.13 -22.05
N PHE A 82 2.33 3.55 -21.17
CA PHE A 82 2.63 3.57 -19.73
C PHE A 82 3.76 2.60 -19.36
N TYR A 83 3.97 1.54 -20.15
CA TYR A 83 5.12 0.63 -20.01
C TYR A 83 6.38 1.09 -20.77
N SER A 84 6.27 1.97 -21.77
CA SER A 84 7.43 2.60 -22.41
C SER A 84 7.81 3.86 -21.64
N ARG A 85 8.48 3.66 -20.51
CA ARG A 85 8.98 4.76 -19.71
C ARG A 85 10.06 5.54 -20.47
N PRO A 86 10.06 6.88 -20.37
CA PRO A 86 11.17 7.68 -20.86
C PRO A 86 12.46 7.20 -20.19
N THR A 87 13.54 7.15 -20.97
CA THR A 87 14.89 6.88 -20.48
C THR A 87 15.12 7.71 -19.20
N PRO A 88 15.48 7.09 -18.06
CA PRO A 88 15.61 7.81 -16.80
C PRO A 88 16.53 9.02 -16.95
N GLY A 89 16.05 10.21 -16.58
CA GLY A 89 16.91 11.36 -16.37
C GLY A 89 17.91 11.11 -15.24
N PRO A 90 18.95 11.95 -15.09
CA PRO A 90 19.98 11.75 -14.07
C PRO A 90 19.43 11.77 -12.62
N ARG A 91 19.35 10.56 -12.06
CA ARG A 91 19.46 10.11 -10.65
C ARG A 91 18.72 10.87 -9.54
N VAL A 92 17.72 10.21 -8.98
CA VAL A 92 17.49 10.19 -7.52
C VAL A 92 17.81 8.77 -7.05
N SER A 93 18.92 8.61 -6.32
CA SER A 93 19.33 7.36 -5.68
C SER A 93 18.48 7.16 -4.42
N SER A 94 17.24 6.74 -4.61
CA SER A 94 16.44 6.17 -3.54
C SER A 94 16.01 4.80 -4.02
N GLY A 95 16.89 3.80 -3.87
CA GLY A 95 16.42 2.42 -3.94
C GLY A 95 15.28 2.22 -2.92
N PRO A 96 14.52 1.12 -3.03
CA PRO A 96 13.58 0.70 -2.01
C PRO A 96 14.42 0.43 -0.79
N VAL A 97 14.45 1.41 0.10
CA VAL A 97 15.06 1.23 1.40
C VAL A 97 14.10 0.26 2.06
N ILE A 98 14.52 -1.01 2.13
CA ILE A 98 14.20 -1.82 3.29
C ILE A 98 14.63 -0.93 4.44
N ASP A 99 13.65 -0.20 4.99
CA ASP A 99 13.88 0.85 5.96
C ASP A 99 14.86 0.32 6.99
N ALA A 100 16.03 0.95 7.15
CA ALA A 100 17.07 0.42 8.02
C ALA A 100 16.57 0.25 9.47
N ASP A 101 15.48 0.95 9.81
CA ASP A 101 14.78 0.88 11.08
C ASP A 101 13.83 -0.33 11.21
N ARG A 102 13.50 -1.04 10.12
CA ARG A 102 12.69 -2.25 10.20
C ARG A 102 13.52 -3.41 10.76
N THR A 103 12.96 -4.07 11.77
CA THR A 103 13.61 -5.18 12.46
C THR A 103 13.33 -6.49 11.73
N LEU A 104 14.33 -7.36 11.59
CA LEU A 104 14.11 -8.70 11.05
C LEU A 104 13.15 -9.49 11.97
N ALA A 105 12.16 -10.16 11.40
CA ALA A 105 11.30 -11.06 12.15
C ALA A 105 12.13 -12.19 12.76
N ASP A 106 11.99 -12.39 14.06
CA ASP A 106 12.68 -13.47 14.76
C ASP A 106 12.12 -14.82 14.30
N PRO A 107 12.93 -15.71 13.69
CA PRO A 107 12.46 -16.99 13.18
C PRO A 107 11.95 -17.94 14.28
N VAL A 108 12.25 -17.68 15.57
CA VAL A 108 11.64 -18.45 16.66
C VAL A 108 10.24 -17.95 17.05
N GLN A 109 9.84 -16.77 16.57
CA GLN A 109 8.52 -16.18 16.80
C GLN A 109 7.62 -16.29 15.58
N LEU A 110 8.16 -16.06 14.39
CA LEU A 110 7.41 -16.05 13.15
C LEU A 110 8.18 -16.80 12.07
N ARG A 111 7.52 -17.76 11.42
CA ARG A 111 8.05 -18.41 10.22
C ARG A 111 7.25 -17.97 9.01
N ILE A 112 7.93 -17.48 7.98
CA ILE A 112 7.33 -16.97 6.76
C ILE A 112 8.00 -17.70 5.59
N GLU A 113 7.19 -18.34 4.76
CA GLU A 113 7.65 -19.21 3.67
C GLU A 113 6.79 -18.97 2.42
N LEU A 114 7.36 -19.08 1.22
CA LEU A 114 6.54 -19.14 0.00
C LEU A 114 5.72 -20.43 0.01
N VAL A 115 4.47 -20.36 -0.43
CA VAL A 115 3.64 -21.56 -0.57
C VAL A 115 4.10 -22.42 -1.74
N ASP A 116 4.50 -21.78 -2.84
CA ASP A 116 4.99 -22.41 -4.06
C ASP A 116 6.23 -21.68 -4.59
N PRO A 117 7.10 -22.35 -5.37
CA PRO A 117 8.20 -21.68 -6.08
C PRO A 117 7.68 -20.61 -7.02
N VAL A 118 8.33 -19.44 -7.03
CA VAL A 118 7.89 -18.30 -7.84
C VAL A 118 8.90 -18.02 -8.94
N ALA A 119 8.40 -17.91 -10.17
CA ALA A 119 9.15 -17.35 -11.28
C ALA A 119 8.63 -15.95 -11.56
N VAL A 120 9.49 -14.95 -11.43
CA VAL A 120 9.16 -13.56 -11.72
C VAL A 120 9.68 -13.14 -13.08
N ARG A 121 8.89 -12.36 -13.83
CA ARG A 121 9.29 -11.76 -15.09
C ARG A 121 9.52 -10.28 -14.92
N THR A 122 10.72 -9.82 -15.24
CA THR A 122 11.10 -8.42 -15.24
C THR A 122 10.14 -7.54 -16.04
N GLY A 123 9.81 -6.35 -15.50
CA GLY A 123 8.86 -5.42 -16.13
C GLY A 123 7.41 -5.65 -15.72
N PHE A 124 7.15 -6.64 -14.85
CA PHE A 124 5.81 -7.01 -14.39
C PHE A 124 5.72 -6.96 -12.86
N PHE A 125 4.52 -7.15 -12.37
CA PHE A 125 4.31 -7.52 -10.98
C PHE A 125 3.70 -8.92 -10.93
N GLU A 126 3.99 -9.63 -9.85
CA GLU A 126 3.41 -10.95 -9.59
C GLU A 126 2.79 -10.96 -8.20
N ILE A 127 1.72 -11.74 -8.05
CA ILE A 127 1.08 -12.01 -6.76
C ILE A 127 1.19 -13.51 -6.52
N PHE A 128 1.68 -13.88 -5.35
CA PHE A 128 1.78 -15.27 -4.91
C PHE A 128 1.49 -15.34 -3.42
N ASP A 129 1.31 -16.54 -2.88
CA ASP A 129 0.96 -16.71 -1.46
C ASP A 129 2.20 -16.99 -0.61
N VAL A 130 2.23 -16.36 0.56
CA VAL A 130 3.14 -16.73 1.66
C VAL A 130 2.36 -17.36 2.79
N SER A 131 2.95 -18.38 3.41
CA SER A 131 2.46 -18.97 4.66
C SER A 131 3.17 -18.30 5.83
N LEU A 132 2.42 -17.57 6.65
CA LEU A 132 2.90 -17.01 7.90
C LEU A 132 2.45 -17.91 9.05
N THR A 133 3.40 -18.49 9.77
CA THR A 133 3.16 -19.33 10.95
C THR A 133 3.56 -18.57 12.21
N ASP A 134 2.60 -18.39 13.11
CA ASP A 134 2.85 -17.85 14.45
C ASP A 134 3.39 -18.95 15.35
N LEU A 135 4.62 -18.76 15.85
CA LEU A 135 5.31 -19.67 16.77
C LEU A 135 5.30 -19.13 18.21
N THR A 136 4.65 -18.00 18.45
CA THR A 136 4.50 -17.42 19.78
C THR A 136 3.32 -18.03 20.54
N ALA A 137 3.06 -17.52 21.76
CA ALA A 137 1.92 -17.92 22.57
C ALA A 137 0.69 -17.01 22.38
N THR A 138 0.80 -15.95 21.58
CA THR A 138 -0.21 -14.90 21.41
C THR A 138 -0.45 -14.64 19.95
N ALA A 139 -1.73 -14.57 19.53
CA ALA A 139 -2.06 -14.34 18.13
C ALA A 139 -1.37 -13.09 17.59
N VAL A 140 -0.91 -13.19 16.34
CA VAL A 140 -0.26 -12.11 15.62
C VAL A 140 -1.20 -11.65 14.51
N ASP A 141 -1.54 -10.37 14.55
CA ASP A 141 -2.37 -9.72 13.54
C ASP A 141 -1.50 -8.85 12.63
N ILE A 142 -1.63 -9.07 11.32
CA ILE A 142 -0.87 -8.38 10.28
C ILE A 142 -1.81 -7.44 9.54
N GLU A 143 -1.51 -6.15 9.60
CA GLU A 143 -2.20 -5.08 8.87
C GLU A 143 -1.69 -5.01 7.44
N THR A 144 -2.61 -5.08 6.49
CA THR A 144 -2.29 -5.05 5.06
C THR A 144 -3.33 -4.25 4.29
N ASN A 145 -3.06 -4.00 3.02
CA ASN A 145 -4.04 -3.49 2.07
C ASN A 145 -4.64 -4.62 1.19
N GLY A 146 -4.79 -5.81 1.78
CA GLY A 146 -5.21 -7.04 1.12
C GLY A 146 -4.05 -7.90 0.61
N ASN A 147 -2.83 -7.36 0.58
CA ASN A 147 -1.59 -8.09 0.24
C ASN A 147 -0.43 -7.55 1.06
N LEU A 148 0.58 -8.39 1.32
CA LEU A 148 1.90 -7.94 1.76
C LEU A 148 2.65 -7.28 0.60
N THR A 149 3.55 -6.36 0.92
CA THR A 149 4.49 -5.81 -0.06
C THR A 149 5.79 -6.59 0.03
N GLY A 150 6.21 -7.19 -1.08
CA GLY A 150 7.50 -7.87 -1.17
C GLY A 150 8.56 -7.03 -1.86
N VAL A 151 9.79 -7.22 -1.41
CA VAL A 151 11.00 -6.63 -1.96
C VAL A 151 11.90 -7.76 -2.44
N ILE A 152 12.39 -7.65 -3.67
CA ILE A 152 13.40 -8.56 -4.21
C ILE A 152 14.76 -8.11 -3.67
N VAL A 153 15.51 -9.03 -3.08
CA VAL A 153 16.85 -8.76 -2.53
C VAL A 153 17.89 -9.63 -3.22
N ASP A 154 19.12 -9.11 -3.31
CA ASP A 154 20.29 -9.86 -3.74
C ASP A 154 20.76 -10.85 -2.65
N ARG A 155 21.80 -11.63 -2.96
CA ARG A 155 22.43 -12.59 -2.03
C ARG A 155 22.98 -11.97 -0.74
N ASN A 156 23.21 -10.65 -0.74
CA ASN A 156 23.70 -9.91 0.42
C ASN A 156 22.54 -9.27 1.22
N GLY A 157 21.29 -9.49 0.80
CA GLY A 157 20.10 -8.91 1.40
C GLY A 157 19.80 -7.48 0.94
N VAL A 158 20.47 -6.97 -0.11
CA VAL A 158 20.26 -5.61 -0.62
C VAL A 158 19.02 -5.60 -1.53
N GLY A 159 18.07 -4.71 -1.26
CA GLY A 159 16.87 -4.52 -2.10
C GLY A 159 17.22 -4.06 -3.51
N VAL A 160 16.84 -4.86 -4.50
CA VAL A 160 17.11 -4.63 -5.94
C VAL A 160 15.86 -4.49 -6.80
N GLY A 161 14.68 -4.82 -6.26
CA GLY A 161 13.38 -4.60 -6.90
C GLY A 161 12.26 -4.51 -5.87
N SER A 162 11.23 -3.72 -6.17
CA SER A 162 10.05 -3.58 -5.30
C SER A 162 8.88 -3.03 -6.11
N CYS A 163 7.65 -3.21 -5.60
CA CYS A 163 6.51 -2.46 -6.09
C CYS A 163 6.60 -1.00 -5.61
N PHE A 164 6.52 -0.04 -6.53
CA PHE A 164 6.43 1.38 -6.22
C PHE A 164 5.07 1.93 -6.62
N GLY A 165 4.43 2.62 -5.69
CA GLY A 165 3.18 3.33 -5.96
C GLY A 165 2.38 3.56 -4.68
N MET A 166 1.57 4.61 -4.68
CA MET A 166 0.60 4.82 -3.62
C MET A 166 -0.57 3.87 -3.85
N GLN A 167 -0.77 2.91 -2.95
CA GLN A 167 -1.93 2.04 -2.98
C GLN A 167 -2.99 2.57 -2.01
N ILE A 168 -4.10 3.08 -2.55
CA ILE A 168 -5.29 3.37 -1.76
C ILE A 168 -6.16 2.12 -1.83
N SER A 169 -6.19 1.35 -0.75
CA SER A 169 -6.98 0.13 -0.62
C SER A 169 -7.47 -0.01 0.82
N PRO A 170 -8.58 -0.73 1.07
CA PRO A 170 -9.07 -0.96 2.42
C PRO A 170 -8.04 -1.71 3.27
N LEU A 171 -7.99 -1.38 4.56
CA LEU A 171 -7.25 -2.17 5.56
C LEU A 171 -7.86 -3.58 5.65
N VAL A 172 -7.03 -4.60 5.48
CA VAL A 172 -7.33 -6.01 5.66
C VAL A 172 -6.36 -6.57 6.69
N VAL A 173 -6.90 -7.17 7.75
CA VAL A 173 -6.11 -7.79 8.82
C VAL A 173 -6.11 -9.31 8.64
N PHE A 174 -4.91 -9.90 8.61
CA PHE A 174 -4.72 -11.34 8.62
C PHE A 174 -4.26 -11.77 10.02
N SER A 175 -4.95 -12.72 10.63
CA SER A 175 -4.65 -13.19 11.98
C SER A 175 -4.03 -14.59 11.93
N ALA A 176 -2.79 -14.72 12.41
CA ALA A 176 -2.17 -15.99 12.70
C ALA A 176 -2.41 -16.35 14.17
N VAL A 177 -3.16 -17.42 14.40
CA VAL A 177 -3.39 -17.97 15.74
C VAL A 177 -2.13 -18.74 16.19
N PRO A 178 -1.80 -18.78 17.49
CA PRO A 178 -0.63 -19.50 18.00
C PRO A 178 -0.51 -20.94 17.48
N GLY A 179 0.63 -21.26 16.89
CA GLY A 179 0.94 -22.57 16.31
C GLY A 179 0.23 -22.86 14.98
N LYS A 180 -0.45 -21.88 14.38
CA LYS A 180 -1.16 -22.02 13.11
C LYS A 180 -0.55 -21.13 12.04
N SER A 181 -0.81 -21.53 10.80
CA SER A 181 -0.41 -20.78 9.63
C SER A 181 -1.62 -20.07 9.00
N VAL A 182 -1.38 -18.87 8.49
CA VAL A 182 -2.31 -18.12 7.64
C VAL A 182 -1.63 -17.88 6.29
N GLN A 183 -2.39 -18.06 5.21
CA GLN A 183 -1.91 -17.69 3.88
C GLN A 183 -2.25 -16.23 3.61
N ILE A 184 -1.25 -15.47 3.17
CA ILE A 184 -1.39 -14.06 2.85
C ILE A 184 -0.79 -13.85 1.45
N PRO A 185 -1.53 -13.22 0.52
CA PRO A 185 -0.94 -12.90 -0.77
C PRO A 185 0.12 -11.82 -0.60
N ILE A 186 1.24 -11.96 -1.31
CA ILE A 186 2.30 -10.98 -1.39
C ILE A 186 2.40 -10.46 -2.81
N TRP A 187 2.56 -9.15 -2.93
CA TRP A 187 2.71 -8.45 -4.18
C TRP A 187 4.17 -8.03 -4.37
N VAL A 188 4.78 -8.48 -5.47
CA VAL A 188 6.19 -8.19 -5.77
C VAL A 188 6.31 -7.51 -7.12
N GLY A 189 6.87 -6.29 -7.11
CA GLY A 189 7.30 -5.60 -8.31
C GLY A 189 8.68 -6.07 -8.74
N THR A 190 8.83 -6.39 -10.02
CA THR A 190 10.07 -6.97 -10.58
C THR A 190 10.94 -5.96 -11.31
N ASP A 191 10.50 -4.69 -11.33
CA ASP A 191 11.26 -3.59 -11.85
C ASP A 191 12.47 -3.36 -10.96
N SER A 192 13.66 -3.35 -11.58
CA SER A 192 14.84 -3.03 -10.81
C SER A 192 14.90 -1.54 -10.51
N CYS A 193 15.15 -1.26 -9.25
CA CYS A 193 15.44 0.05 -8.72
C CYS A 193 16.94 0.28 -8.53
N SER A 194 17.76 -0.74 -8.80
CA SER A 194 19.21 -0.66 -8.67
C SER A 194 19.80 0.02 -9.90
N PRO A 195 20.54 1.13 -9.76
CA PRO A 195 21.20 1.79 -10.89
C PRO A 195 22.14 0.86 -11.65
N ASP A 196 22.72 -0.13 -10.94
CA ASP A 196 23.72 -1.04 -11.48
C ASP A 196 23.11 -2.17 -12.32
N LEU A 197 21.82 -2.49 -12.10
CA LEU A 197 21.08 -3.51 -12.84
C LEU A 197 20.25 -2.91 -13.99
N GLY A 198 20.07 -1.59 -14.02
CA GLY A 198 19.19 -0.91 -14.96
C GLY A 198 17.72 -1.07 -14.55
N TYR A 199 16.80 -1.06 -15.53
CA TYR A 199 15.36 -1.26 -15.25
C TYR A 199 15.00 -2.73 -15.01
N ALA A 200 15.91 -3.64 -15.37
CA ALA A 200 15.64 -5.05 -15.48
C ALA A 200 16.45 -5.87 -14.49
N LEU A 201 15.79 -6.69 -13.66
CA LEU A 201 16.49 -7.73 -12.92
C LEU A 201 17.02 -8.77 -13.93
N PRO A 202 18.33 -9.09 -13.91
CA PRO A 202 18.86 -10.15 -14.75
C PRO A 202 18.32 -11.52 -14.29
N ALA A 203 18.25 -12.47 -15.23
CA ALA A 203 17.87 -13.84 -14.91
C ALA A 203 18.84 -14.44 -13.90
N GLY A 204 18.30 -15.10 -12.87
CA GLY A 204 19.07 -15.70 -11.79
C GLY A 204 18.19 -15.98 -10.59
N ASP A 205 18.81 -16.55 -9.56
CA ASP A 205 18.16 -16.78 -8.29
C ASP A 205 18.18 -15.49 -7.46
N TRP A 206 17.00 -15.12 -6.99
CA TRP A 206 16.79 -13.95 -6.14
C TRP A 206 16.02 -14.38 -4.90
N HIS A 207 16.04 -13.54 -3.88
CA HIS A 207 15.20 -13.76 -2.70
C HIS A 207 14.13 -12.71 -2.60
N VAL A 208 13.01 -13.08 -1.99
CA VAL A 208 11.94 -12.14 -1.65
C VAL A 208 11.88 -11.99 -0.15
N VAL A 209 11.77 -10.75 0.32
CA VAL A 209 11.43 -10.45 1.71
C VAL A 209 10.10 -9.73 1.76
N ALA A 210 9.25 -10.10 2.72
CA ALA A 210 7.96 -9.48 2.95
C ALA A 210 8.08 -8.39 4.02
N ALA A 211 7.49 -7.23 3.77
CA ALA A 211 7.25 -6.21 4.78
C ALA A 211 6.00 -6.57 5.59
N LEU A 212 6.10 -6.61 6.92
CA LEU A 212 4.98 -6.87 7.82
C LEU A 212 4.76 -5.66 8.72
N ASP A 213 3.54 -5.17 8.76
CA ASP A 213 3.11 -4.15 9.71
C ASP A 213 2.10 -4.83 10.66
N LEU A 214 2.41 -4.85 11.95
CA LEU A 214 1.62 -5.56 12.97
C LEU A 214 0.70 -4.57 13.68
N THR A 215 -0.44 -5.03 14.18
CA THR A 215 -1.41 -4.19 14.93
C THR A 215 -0.85 -3.62 16.23
N ASP A 216 0.22 -4.23 16.76
CA ASP A 216 0.96 -3.74 17.94
C ASP A 216 1.95 -2.60 17.61
N GLY A 217 1.98 -2.15 16.35
CA GLY A 217 2.81 -1.06 15.85
C GLY A 217 4.22 -1.48 15.44
N ARG A 218 4.60 -2.75 15.63
CA ARG A 218 5.89 -3.25 15.13
C ARG A 218 5.88 -3.33 13.60
N ARG A 219 7.03 -3.02 13.01
CA ARG A 219 7.29 -3.20 11.58
C ARG A 219 8.44 -4.17 11.39
N LEU A 220 8.14 -5.31 10.79
CA LEU A 220 9.09 -6.40 10.61
C LEU A 220 9.38 -6.63 9.13
N ILE A 221 10.47 -7.35 8.87
CA ILE A 221 10.80 -7.91 7.56
C ILE A 221 10.95 -9.41 7.71
N SER A 222 10.42 -10.21 6.78
CA SER A 222 10.64 -11.65 6.78
C SER A 222 12.12 -11.99 6.53
N PRO A 223 12.59 -13.15 6.97
CA PRO A 223 13.78 -13.75 6.37
C PRO A 223 13.63 -13.86 4.84
N PRO A 224 14.76 -13.92 4.10
CA PRO A 224 14.75 -14.21 2.67
C PRO A 224 14.00 -15.52 2.38
N CYS A 225 12.96 -15.42 1.56
CA CYS A 225 12.18 -16.54 1.07
C CYS A 225 12.72 -16.99 -0.29
N HIS A 226 12.78 -18.30 -0.51
CA HIS A 226 13.28 -18.95 -1.72
C HIS A 226 12.15 -19.64 -2.48
#